data_AF-L8LHP2-F1
#
_entry.id   AF-L8LHP2-F1
#
_cell.length_a   1.000
_cell.length_b   1.000
_cell.length_c   1.000
_cell.angle_alpha   90.00
_cell.angle_beta   90.00
_cell.angle_gamma   90.00
#
_symmetry.space_group_name_H-M   'P 1'
#
loop_
_entity.id
_entity.type
_entity.pdbx_description
1 polymer ?
#
loop_
_entity_poly.entity_id
_entity_poly.type
_entity_poly.pdbx_seq_one_letter_code
_entity_poly.pdbx_strand_id
1 'polypeptide(L)'
;MSKPRLHLDADTSIKALYSALIIRGHDVTRTPNEWIPKDASDEIQLLKATAQKRCIFTFNIKDFSLLALQYSTHGGIILAAQNRWSLSELIAALDSLVSQTNSEEWLGQIRWLNQWRRLQTTYFSVTLPSLKLTVQ
;
A
#
# COMPACT_ATOMS: atom_id res chain seq x y z
N MET A 1 -10.90 13.44 -11.53
CA MET A 1 -10.44 12.04 -11.66
C MET A 1 -10.78 11.30 -10.37
N SER A 2 -11.16 10.02 -10.44
CA SER A 2 -11.48 9.22 -9.25
C SER A 2 -10.23 8.69 -8.55
N LYS A 3 -10.25 8.67 -7.22
CA LYS A 3 -9.19 8.05 -6.41
C LYS A 3 -9.21 6.52 -6.61
N PRO A 4 -8.05 5.84 -6.52
CA PRO A 4 -8.02 4.38 -6.54
C PRO A 4 -8.76 3.81 -5.33
N ARG A 5 -9.39 2.66 -5.55
CA ARG A 5 -10.07 1.89 -4.50
C ARG A 5 -9.21 0.70 -4.15
N LEU A 6 -9.15 0.34 -2.89
CA LEU A 6 -8.26 -0.71 -2.41
C LEU A 6 -9.03 -1.99 -2.06
N HIS A 7 -8.34 -3.11 -2.22
CA HIS A 7 -8.69 -4.38 -1.64
C HIS A 7 -7.45 -4.95 -0.93
N LEU A 8 -7.57 -5.20 0.37
CA LEU A 8 -6.51 -5.85 1.15
C LEU A 8 -6.66 -7.37 1.02
N ASP A 9 -5.66 -8.01 0.44
CA ASP A 9 -5.49 -9.46 0.39
C ASP A 9 -5.60 -10.09 1.80
N ALA A 10 -5.88 -11.39 1.87
CA ALA A 10 -6.01 -12.16 3.11
C ALA A 10 -4.85 -11.91 4.09
N ASP A 11 -3.60 -11.93 3.60
CA ASP A 11 -2.40 -11.70 4.41
C ASP A 11 -2.23 -10.25 4.87
N THR A 12 -2.87 -9.31 4.19
CA THR A 12 -2.85 -7.88 4.52
C THR A 12 -4.14 -7.41 5.19
N SER A 13 -5.06 -8.33 5.52
CA SER A 13 -6.39 -8.08 6.12
C SER A 13 -6.31 -7.66 7.60
N ILE A 14 -5.42 -6.73 7.93
CA ILE A 14 -5.19 -6.21 9.27
C ILE A 14 -6.34 -5.25 9.62
N LYS A 15 -7.13 -5.62 10.64
CA LYS A 15 -8.31 -4.83 11.07
C LYS A 15 -7.98 -3.37 11.35
N ALA A 16 -6.88 -3.10 12.04
CA ALA A 16 -6.46 -1.74 12.38
C ALA A 16 -6.06 -0.92 11.14
N LEU A 17 -5.40 -1.54 10.15
CA LEU A 17 -5.03 -0.89 8.89
C LEU A 17 -6.29 -0.47 8.13
N TYR A 18 -7.25 -1.39 7.99
CA TYR A 18 -8.53 -1.12 7.36
C TYR A 18 -9.29 0.01 8.05
N SER A 19 -9.50 -0.07 9.36
CA SER A 19 -10.22 0.97 10.10
C SER A 19 -9.56 2.34 9.92
N ALA A 20 -8.22 2.38 9.98
CA ALA A 20 -7.46 3.62 9.80
C ALA A 20 -7.61 4.23 8.39
N LEU A 21 -7.72 3.41 7.34
CA LEU A 21 -7.93 3.89 5.97
C LEU A 21 -9.38 4.32 5.73
N ILE A 22 -10.36 3.59 6.26
CA ILE A 22 -11.79 3.97 6.21
C ILE A 22 -12.02 5.31 6.92
N ILE A 23 -11.45 5.51 8.11
CA ILE A 23 -11.55 6.78 8.86
C ILE A 23 -10.98 7.97 8.07
N ARG A 24 -9.97 7.72 7.22
CA ARG A 24 -9.39 8.73 6.31
C ARG A 24 -10.22 8.97 5.04
N GLY A 25 -11.36 8.30 4.90
CA GLY A 25 -12.28 8.46 3.78
C GLY A 25 -11.90 7.67 2.53
N HIS A 26 -11.01 6.68 2.64
CA HIS A 26 -10.64 5.82 1.51
C HIS A 26 -11.62 4.68 1.33
N ASP A 27 -11.89 4.30 0.08
CA ASP A 27 -12.69 3.11 -0.23
C ASP A 27 -11.80 1.86 -0.21
N VAL A 28 -11.96 1.07 0.85
CA VAL A 28 -11.16 -0.13 1.12
C VAL A 28 -12.08 -1.32 1.38
N THR A 29 -11.71 -2.48 0.86
CA THR A 29 -12.31 -3.78 1.20
C THR A 29 -11.21 -4.75 1.62
N ARG A 30 -11.58 -5.92 2.15
CA ARG A 30 -10.63 -6.94 2.61
C ARG A 30 -11.09 -8.34 2.27
N THR A 31 -10.18 -9.30 2.24
CA THR A 31 -10.51 -10.74 2.26
C THR A 31 -10.65 -11.23 3.71
N PRO A 32 -11.69 -12.03 4.05
CA PRO A 32 -12.91 -12.28 3.26
C PRO A 32 -13.89 -11.10 3.24
N ASN A 33 -14.79 -11.10 2.26
CA ASN A 33 -15.99 -10.24 2.19
C ASN A 33 -17.12 -10.93 1.40
N GLU A 34 -18.19 -10.21 1.07
CA GLU A 34 -19.36 -10.75 0.35
C GLU A 34 -19.06 -11.38 -1.01
N TRP A 35 -17.97 -10.98 -1.68
CA TRP A 35 -17.64 -11.37 -3.05
C TRP A 35 -16.26 -12.05 -3.19
N ILE A 36 -15.49 -12.14 -2.11
CA ILE A 36 -14.28 -12.97 -2.00
C ILE A 36 -14.37 -13.85 -0.75
N PRO A 37 -14.44 -15.19 -0.89
CA PRO A 37 -14.45 -16.10 0.24
C PRO A 37 -13.09 -16.14 0.95
N LYS A 38 -13.07 -16.66 2.18
CA LYS A 38 -11.87 -16.67 3.04
C LYS A 38 -10.72 -17.49 2.46
N ASP A 39 -11.04 -18.53 1.72
CA ASP A 39 -10.15 -19.50 1.09
C ASP A 39 -9.97 -19.25 -0.42
N ALA A 40 -10.28 -18.03 -0.89
CA ALA A 40 -10.02 -17.65 -2.26
C ALA A 40 -8.53 -17.76 -2.61
N SER A 41 -8.23 -18.37 -3.76
CA SER A 41 -6.87 -18.35 -4.32
C SER A 41 -6.44 -16.94 -4.70
N ASP A 42 -5.14 -16.70 -4.79
CA ASP A 42 -4.57 -15.41 -5.21
C ASP A 42 -5.13 -14.94 -6.56
N GLU A 43 -5.34 -15.88 -7.49
CA GLU A 43 -5.99 -15.63 -8.77
C GLU A 43 -7.43 -15.11 -8.59
N ILE A 44 -8.24 -15.78 -7.77
CA ILE A 44 -9.61 -15.36 -7.49
C ILE A 44 -9.61 -13.99 -6.82
N GLN A 45 -8.71 -13.74 -5.87
CA GLN A 45 -8.58 -12.44 -5.23
C GLN A 45 -8.27 -11.33 -6.25
N LEU A 46 -7.30 -11.56 -7.15
CA LEU A 46 -6.93 -10.61 -8.20
C LEU A 46 -8.09 -10.34 -9.16
N LEU A 47 -8.74 -11.39 -9.67
CA LEU A 47 -9.82 -11.27 -10.66
C LEU A 47 -11.06 -10.62 -10.07
N LYS A 48 -11.44 -10.99 -8.84
CA LYS A 48 -12.59 -10.40 -8.15
C LYS A 48 -12.34 -8.94 -7.76
N ALA A 49 -11.16 -8.59 -7.25
CA ALA A 49 -10.78 -7.20 -6.99
C ALA A 49 -10.79 -6.36 -8.29
N THR A 50 -10.26 -6.93 -9.38
CA THR A 50 -10.28 -6.32 -10.71
C THR A 50 -11.69 -6.10 -11.24
N ALA A 51 -12.59 -7.07 -11.10
CA ALA A 51 -14.00 -6.94 -11.50
C ALA A 51 -14.71 -5.79 -10.74
N GLN A 52 -14.31 -5.55 -9.49
CA GLN A 52 -14.77 -4.42 -8.68
C GLN A 52 -14.01 -3.11 -8.96
N LYS A 53 -13.07 -3.12 -9.94
CA LYS A 53 -12.20 -2.00 -10.31
C LYS A 53 -11.44 -1.45 -9.09
N ARG A 54 -10.84 -2.37 -8.32
CA ARG A 54 -10.01 -2.10 -7.12
C ARG A 54 -8.58 -2.56 -7.38
N CYS A 55 -7.62 -1.81 -6.84
CA CYS A 55 -6.24 -2.26 -6.73
C CYS A 55 -6.11 -3.24 -5.57
N ILE A 56 -5.39 -4.34 -5.76
CA ILE A 56 -5.10 -5.29 -4.69
C ILE A 56 -3.79 -4.92 -3.98
N PHE A 57 -3.79 -4.91 -2.66
CA PHE A 57 -2.60 -4.77 -1.83
C PHE A 57 -2.24 -6.12 -1.23
N THR A 58 -0.99 -6.55 -1.39
CA THR A 58 -0.52 -7.88 -0.95
C THR A 58 0.93 -7.85 -0.48
N PHE A 59 1.27 -8.81 0.39
CA PHE A 59 2.65 -9.17 0.71
C PHE A 59 3.18 -10.34 -0.12
N ASN A 60 2.33 -11.07 -0.84
CA ASN A 60 2.72 -12.19 -1.70
C ASN A 60 3.26 -11.69 -3.04
N ILE A 61 4.52 -11.24 -3.02
CA ILE A 61 5.20 -10.67 -4.19
C ILE A 61 5.29 -11.66 -5.34
N LYS A 62 5.66 -12.92 -5.05
CA LYS A 62 6.00 -13.90 -6.08
C LYS A 62 4.78 -14.25 -6.92
N ASP A 63 3.69 -14.66 -6.28
CA ASP A 63 2.55 -15.21 -7.00
C ASP A 63 1.76 -14.11 -7.71
N PHE A 64 1.59 -12.94 -7.09
CA PHE A 64 0.95 -11.80 -7.75
C PHE A 64 1.76 -11.22 -8.91
N SER A 65 3.10 -11.30 -8.87
CA SER A 65 3.93 -10.91 -10.03
C SER A 65 3.71 -11.85 -11.22
N LEU A 66 3.56 -13.15 -10.98
CA LEU A 66 3.25 -14.13 -12.03
C LEU A 66 1.84 -13.94 -12.58
N LEU A 67 0.86 -13.75 -11.69
CA LEU A 67 -0.52 -13.47 -12.08
C LEU A 67 -0.64 -12.19 -12.91
N ALA A 68 0.16 -11.18 -12.65
CA ALA A 68 0.17 -9.95 -13.44
C ALA A 68 0.63 -10.16 -14.89
N LEU A 69 1.58 -11.07 -15.11
CA LEU A 69 2.02 -11.46 -16.45
C LEU A 69 0.92 -12.23 -17.19
N GLN A 70 0.17 -13.06 -16.47
CA GLN A 70 -0.96 -13.82 -17.01
C GLN A 70 -2.19 -12.94 -17.29
N TYR A 71 -2.43 -11.93 -16.45
CA TYR A 71 -3.61 -11.06 -16.48
C TYR A 71 -3.22 -9.59 -16.64
N SER A 72 -2.78 -9.20 -17.84
CA SER A 72 -2.28 -7.85 -18.14
C SER A 72 -3.31 -6.73 -17.92
N THR A 73 -4.61 -7.04 -17.90
CA THR A 73 -5.71 -6.09 -17.69
C THR A 73 -6.29 -6.18 -16.27
N HIS A 74 -5.44 -6.10 -15.24
CA HIS A 74 -5.87 -6.09 -13.83
C HIS A 74 -6.11 -4.68 -13.27
N GLY A 75 -6.86 -4.57 -12.16
CA GLY A 75 -7.17 -3.28 -11.51
C GLY A 75 -6.00 -2.57 -10.83
N GLY A 76 -4.84 -3.21 -10.79
CA GLY A 76 -3.60 -2.69 -10.21
C GLY A 76 -3.14 -3.55 -9.03
N ILE A 77 -1.83 -3.72 -8.88
CA ILE A 77 -1.22 -4.54 -7.83
C ILE A 77 -0.23 -3.68 -7.05
N ILE A 78 -0.44 -3.60 -5.74
CA ILE A 78 0.39 -2.84 -4.81
C ILE A 78 1.17 -3.84 -3.95
N LEU A 79 2.49 -3.83 -4.11
CA LEU A 79 3.38 -4.77 -3.44
C LEU A 79 4.08 -4.14 -2.25
N ALA A 80 4.16 -4.89 -1.14
CA ALA A 80 5.00 -4.54 0.00
C ALA A 80 5.74 -5.79 0.53
N ALA A 81 6.93 -5.61 1.08
CA ALA A 81 7.62 -6.69 1.80
C ALA A 81 7.21 -6.67 3.28
N GLN A 82 6.43 -7.65 3.73
CA GLN A 82 5.78 -7.69 5.06
C GLN A 82 6.68 -7.24 6.23
N ASN A 83 7.93 -7.70 6.28
CA ASN A 83 8.87 -7.42 7.37
C ASN A 83 9.53 -6.03 7.33
N ARG A 84 9.19 -5.18 6.35
CA ARG A 84 9.77 -3.83 6.18
C ARG A 84 8.86 -2.69 6.63
N TRP A 85 7.68 -3.03 7.15
CA TRP A 85 6.65 -2.06 7.47
C TRP A 85 6.10 -2.24 8.87
N SER A 86 6.06 -1.15 9.61
CA SER A 86 5.15 -1.01 10.75
C SER A 86 3.74 -0.68 10.28
N LEU A 87 2.74 -0.89 11.15
CA LEU A 87 1.35 -0.54 10.86
C LEU A 87 1.18 0.96 10.53
N SER A 88 1.86 1.84 11.25
CA SER A 88 1.80 3.29 11.00
C SER A 88 2.40 3.67 9.64
N GLU A 89 3.48 3.02 9.22
CA GLU A 89 4.06 3.22 7.89
C GLU A 89 3.16 2.70 6.77
N LEU A 90 2.51 1.53 6.95
CA LEU A 90 1.51 1.04 5.99
C LEU A 90 0.37 2.03 5.81
N ILE A 91 -0.19 2.51 6.92
CA ILE A 91 -1.27 3.48 6.92
C ILE A 91 -0.84 4.76 6.18
N ALA A 92 0.32 5.31 6.52
CA ALA A 92 0.81 6.56 5.93
C ALA A 92 1.12 6.42 4.43
N ALA A 93 1.73 5.30 4.02
CA ALA A 93 2.07 5.08 2.62
C ALA A 93 0.84 4.79 1.76
N LEU A 94 -0.11 3.98 2.24
CA LEU A 94 -1.36 3.72 1.51
C LEU A 94 -2.24 4.97 1.41
N ASP A 95 -2.31 5.78 2.47
CA ASP A 95 -2.97 7.08 2.45
C ASP A 95 -2.36 8.02 1.40
N SER A 96 -1.02 8.08 1.36
CA SER A 96 -0.28 8.88 0.39
C SER A 96 -0.47 8.38 -1.03
N LEU A 97 -0.47 7.05 -1.24
CA LEU A 97 -0.72 6.41 -2.54
C LEU A 97 -2.10 6.78 -3.08
N VAL A 98 -3.15 6.59 -2.28
CA VAL A 98 -4.53 6.86 -2.70
C VAL A 98 -4.76 8.36 -2.93
N SER A 99 -4.04 9.21 -2.21
CA SER A 99 -4.18 10.67 -2.33
C SER A 99 -3.39 11.28 -3.50
N GLN A 100 -2.36 10.59 -4.00
CA GLN A 100 -1.45 11.13 -5.03
C GLN A 100 -1.61 10.47 -6.40
N THR A 101 -2.48 9.47 -6.53
CA THR A 101 -2.71 8.76 -7.79
C THR A 101 -4.19 8.71 -8.12
N ASN A 102 -4.50 8.46 -9.39
CA ASN A 102 -5.85 8.32 -9.88
C ASN A 102 -6.12 6.87 -10.31
N SER A 103 -7.38 6.43 -10.27
CA SER A 103 -7.76 5.05 -10.58
C SER A 103 -7.35 4.59 -11.99
N GLU A 104 -7.32 5.49 -12.96
CA GLU A 104 -6.95 5.20 -14.35
C GLU A 104 -5.45 4.87 -14.49
N GLU A 105 -4.61 5.43 -13.63
CA GLU A 105 -3.16 5.16 -13.62
C GLU A 105 -2.83 3.74 -13.15
N TRP A 106 -3.79 3.01 -12.57
CA TRP A 106 -3.53 1.70 -11.97
C TRP A 106 -3.83 0.52 -12.88
N LEU A 107 -4.53 0.74 -14.01
CA LEU A 107 -4.91 -0.34 -14.91
C LEU A 107 -3.66 -1.04 -15.47
N GLY A 108 -3.54 -2.34 -15.21
CA GLY A 108 -2.39 -3.16 -15.59
C GLY A 108 -1.07 -2.80 -14.89
N GLN A 109 -1.08 -1.94 -13.86
CA GLN A 109 0.15 -1.51 -13.19
C GLN A 109 0.49 -2.35 -11.95
N ILE A 110 1.77 -2.67 -11.81
CA ILE A 110 2.35 -3.26 -10.60
C ILE A 110 3.29 -2.22 -10.01
N ARG A 111 3.06 -1.80 -8.76
CA ARG A 111 3.89 -0.78 -8.11
C ARG A 111 4.22 -1.16 -6.67
N TRP A 112 5.40 -0.77 -6.24
CA TRP A 112 5.86 -0.98 -4.87
C TRP A 112 5.36 0.13 -3.95
N LEU A 113 4.78 -0.23 -2.80
CA LEU A 113 4.29 0.73 -1.81
C LEU A 113 5.41 1.66 -1.29
N ASN A 114 6.68 1.22 -1.35
CA ASN A 114 7.84 2.02 -0.99
C ASN A 114 7.94 3.35 -1.76
N GLN A 115 7.33 3.48 -2.94
CA GLN A 115 7.28 4.74 -3.68
C GLN A 115 6.59 5.87 -2.90
N TRP A 116 5.73 5.52 -1.93
CA TRP A 116 5.01 6.47 -1.07
C TRP A 116 5.47 6.43 0.39
N ARG A 117 6.60 5.75 0.66
CA ARG A 117 7.18 5.76 2.00
C ARG A 117 7.75 7.15 2.25
N ARG A 118 7.15 7.89 3.19
CA ARG A 118 7.76 9.12 3.70
C ARG A 118 9.02 8.75 4.47
N LEU A 119 10.17 9.20 4.00
CA LEU A 119 11.37 9.20 4.82
C LEU A 119 11.12 10.18 5.97
N GLN A 120 11.02 9.65 7.20
CA GLN A 120 11.14 10.53 8.36
C GLN A 120 12.57 11.07 8.30
N THR A 121 12.74 12.31 7.87
CA THR A 121 14.02 13.01 8.04
C THR A 121 14.14 13.25 9.55
N THR A 122 14.77 12.32 10.25
CA THR A 122 15.18 12.55 11.64
C THR A 122 16.28 13.59 11.60
N TYR A 123 15.93 14.86 11.83
CA TYR A 123 16.92 15.90 12.10
C TYR A 123 17.65 15.52 13.39
N PHE A 124 18.83 14.92 13.28
CA PHE A 124 19.80 14.95 14.37
C PHE A 124 20.38 16.35 14.40
N SER A 125 19.89 17.20 15.30
CA SER A 125 20.59 18.43 15.66
C SER A 125 21.88 18.06 16.37
N VAL A 126 22.99 18.03 15.62
CA VAL A 126 24.33 18.00 16.23
C VAL A 126 24.60 19.41 16.74
N THR A 127 24.42 19.63 18.04
CA THR A 127 24.90 20.84 18.69
C THR A 127 26.43 20.79 18.72
N LEU A 128 27.09 21.54 17.82
CA LEU A 128 28.53 21.79 17.88
C LEU A 128 28.84 22.60 19.16
N PRO A 129 29.78 22.19 20.02
CA PRO A 129 30.21 23.02 21.13
C PRO A 129 30.98 24.24 20.60
N SER A 130 30.50 25.43 20.94
CA SER A 130 31.14 26.70 20.61
C SER A 130 32.56 26.76 21.19
N LEU A 131 33.58 26.78 20.33
CA LEU A 131 34.95 27.10 20.72
C LEU A 131 34.98 28.55 21.21
N LYS A 132 35.24 28.76 22.50
CA LYS A 132 35.62 30.08 23.02
C LYS A 132 37.07 30.34 22.59
N LEU A 133 37.25 31.20 21.59
CA LEU A 133 38.54 31.81 21.29
C LEU A 133 38.81 32.89 22.36
N THR A 134 39.70 32.58 23.30
CA THR A 134 40.32 33.57 24.19
C THR A 134 41.43 34.26 23.41
N VAL A 135 41.31 35.57 23.23
CA VAL A 135 42.33 36.45 22.65
C VAL A 135 43.36 36.76 23.74
N GLN A 136 44.66 36.61 23.43
CA GLN A 136 45.77 37.16 24.22
C GLN A 136 46.19 38.51 23.64
#